data_AF-A0A7Y4ZYS4-F1
#
_entry.id   AF-A0A7Y4ZYS4-F1
#
_cell.length_a   1.000
_cell.length_b   1.000
_cell.length_c   1.000
_cell.angle_alpha   90.00
_cell.angle_beta   90.00
_cell.angle_gamma   90.00
#
_symmetry.space_group_name_H-M   'P 1'
#
loop_
_entity.id
_entity.type
_entity.pdbx_description
1 polymer ?
#
loop_
_entity_poly.entity_id
_entity_poly.type
_entity_poly.pdbx_seq_one_letter_code
_entity_poly.pdbx_strand_id
1 'polypeptide(L)'
;MNGNPSAGKNIKPYLHYWVKVGVTAGQRLTDGTICGGGLREVNMPSFSKEEIIAARLSTEADDNQAYSRLFNNWKNCMVNRGYQYVP
;
A
#
# COMPACT_ATOMS: atom_id res chain seq x y z
N MET A 1 15.07 23.80 -24.41
CA MET A 1 14.89 23.76 -22.94
C MET A 1 13.52 23.17 -22.66
N ASN A 2 13.40 21.84 -22.53
CA ASN A 2 12.11 21.21 -22.24
C ASN A 2 12.11 20.78 -20.78
N GLY A 3 11.77 21.73 -19.91
CA GLY A 3 11.58 21.48 -18.49
C GLY A 3 10.40 20.54 -18.29
N ASN A 4 10.67 19.37 -17.71
CA ASN A 4 9.66 18.39 -17.37
C ASN A 4 8.66 19.04 -16.37
N PRO A 5 7.36 19.17 -16.70
CA PRO A 5 6.37 19.88 -15.87
C PRO A 5 6.10 19.23 -14.49
N SER A 6 6.73 18.09 -14.22
CA SER A 6 6.68 17.39 -12.93
C SER A 6 7.78 17.81 -11.94
N ALA A 7 8.71 18.69 -12.35
CA ALA A 7 9.76 19.22 -11.48
C ALA A 7 9.17 20.20 -10.45
N GLY A 8 8.62 19.68 -9.34
CA GLY A 8 8.14 20.50 -8.23
C GLY A 8 7.02 19.89 -7.38
N LYS A 9 6.34 18.84 -7.85
CA LYS A 9 5.42 18.10 -6.98
C LYS A 9 6.23 17.07 -6.20
N ASN A 10 6.44 17.35 -4.91
CA ASN A 10 7.00 16.41 -3.95
C ASN A 10 5.97 15.30 -3.67
N ILE A 11 5.68 14.48 -4.68
CA ILE A 11 4.75 13.35 -4.58
C ILE A 11 5.45 12.32 -3.71
N LYS A 12 5.14 12.35 -2.42
CA LYS A 12 5.58 11.30 -1.51
C LYS A 12 4.94 9.98 -1.98
N PRO A 13 5.72 8.91 -2.11
CA PRO A 13 5.12 7.62 -2.45
C PRO A 13 4.12 7.16 -1.38
N TYR A 14 3.10 6.36 -1.73
CA TYR A 14 1.96 6.12 -0.84
C TYR A 14 2.35 5.55 0.54
N LEU A 15 3.28 4.60 0.60
CA LEU A 15 3.80 4.07 1.86
C LEU A 15 4.48 5.15 2.72
N HIS A 16 5.01 6.23 2.15
CA HIS A 16 5.64 7.30 2.94
C HIS A 16 4.65 8.12 3.77
N TYR A 17 3.36 8.03 3.45
CA TYR A 17 2.31 8.59 4.29
C TYR A 17 2.03 7.72 5.53
N TRP A 18 2.56 6.50 5.62
CA TRP A 18 2.41 5.63 6.79
C TRP A 18 3.60 5.79 7.75
N VAL A 19 3.42 6.59 8.80
CA VAL A 19 4.49 6.99 9.72
C VAL A 19 4.43 6.20 11.03
N LYS A 20 5.60 5.72 11.48
CA LYS A 20 5.82 5.17 12.81
C LYS A 20 7.19 5.65 13.30
N VAL A 21 7.27 6.15 14.54
CA VAL A 21 8.52 6.72 15.08
C VAL A 21 9.61 5.66 15.13
N GLY A 22 10.82 6.01 14.70
CA GLY A 22 11.99 5.12 14.72
C GLY A 22 12.04 4.06 13.62
N VAL A 23 11.11 4.08 12.66
CA VAL A 23 11.03 3.09 11.58
C VAL A 23 11.63 3.64 10.28
N THR A 24 12.50 2.85 9.64
CA THR A 24 13.08 3.18 8.33
C THR A 24 12.12 2.86 7.18
N ALA A 25 12.35 3.43 5.99
CA ALA A 25 11.53 3.13 4.82
C ALA A 25 11.54 1.62 4.46
N GLY A 26 12.69 0.94 4.62
CA GLY A 26 12.81 -0.50 4.39
C GLY A 26 11.99 -1.32 5.39
N GLN A 27 12.04 -0.97 6.68
CA GLN A 27 11.24 -1.63 7.71
C GLN A 27 9.74 -1.44 7.45
N ARG A 28 9.34 -0.25 7.01
CA ARG A 28 7.96 0.05 6.61
C ARG A 28 7.49 -0.80 5.44
N LEU A 29 8.32 -0.97 4.42
CA LEU A 29 8.01 -1.86 3.31
C LEU A 29 7.83 -3.30 3.81
N THR A 30 8.77 -3.81 4.62
CA THR A 30 8.66 -5.16 5.20
C THR A 30 7.38 -5.35 6.01
N ASP A 31 7.03 -4.38 6.85
CA ASP A 31 5.78 -4.41 7.62
C ASP A 31 4.55 -4.37 6.71
N GLY A 32 4.57 -3.54 5.67
CA GLY A 32 3.54 -3.50 4.63
C GLY A 32 3.39 -4.84 3.91
N THR A 33 4.50 -5.54 3.66
CA THR A 33 4.49 -6.87 3.06
C THR A 33 3.92 -7.92 4.00
N ILE A 34 4.28 -7.89 5.28
CA ILE A 34 3.71 -8.78 6.30
C ILE A 34 2.19 -8.56 6.41
N CYS A 35 1.72 -7.32 6.22
CA CYS A 35 0.31 -6.98 6.18
C CYS A 35 -0.43 -7.39 4.90
N GLY A 36 0.23 -8.14 4.00
CA GLY A 36 -0.35 -8.68 2.77
C GLY A 36 -0.10 -7.81 1.53
N GLY A 37 0.61 -6.69 1.65
CA GLY A 37 1.04 -5.93 0.47
C GLY A 37 2.12 -6.69 -0.30
N GLY A 38 2.21 -6.50 -1.61
CA GLY A 38 3.33 -7.05 -2.37
C GLY A 38 4.62 -6.26 -2.20
N LEU A 39 5.74 -6.89 -2.58
CA LEU A 39 7.05 -6.23 -2.72
C LEU A 39 7.27 -5.63 -4.12
N ARG A 40 6.29 -5.79 -5.03
CA ARG A 40 6.44 -5.41 -6.45
C ARG A 40 6.64 -3.91 -6.62
N GLU A 41 6.04 -3.10 -5.74
CA GLU A 41 6.32 -1.67 -5.68
C GLU A 41 6.64 -1.28 -4.24
N VAL A 42 7.84 -0.74 -4.04
CA VAL A 42 8.44 -0.34 -2.75
C VAL A 42 7.62 0.74 -2.00
N ASN A 43 6.50 1.17 -2.58
CA ASN A 43 5.79 2.40 -2.26
C ASN A 43 4.26 2.27 -2.24
N MET A 44 3.71 1.09 -2.46
CA MET A 44 2.26 0.85 -2.47
C MET A 44 1.95 -0.54 -1.90
N PRO A 45 0.76 -0.79 -1.32
CA PRO A 45 0.27 -2.15 -1.10
C PRO A 45 -0.01 -2.80 -2.47
N SER A 46 1.03 -3.38 -3.06
CA SER A 46 0.96 -3.95 -4.42
C SER A 46 0.38 -5.36 -4.40
N PHE A 47 -0.94 -5.49 -4.30
CA PHE A 47 -1.60 -6.78 -4.56
C PHE A 47 -1.54 -7.09 -6.06
N SER A 48 -1.05 -8.27 -6.44
CA SER A 48 -1.09 -8.74 -7.83
C SER A 48 -2.51 -9.09 -8.24
N LYS A 49 -2.78 -9.07 -9.55
CA LYS A 49 -4.09 -9.45 -10.09
C LYS A 49 -4.43 -10.90 -9.72
N GLU A 50 -3.43 -11.78 -9.72
CA GLU A 50 -3.57 -13.18 -9.33
C GLU A 50 -3.98 -13.32 -7.86
N GLU A 51 -3.38 -12.54 -6.96
CA GLU A 51 -3.76 -12.52 -5.53
C GLU A 51 -5.17 -11.98 -5.32
N ILE A 52 -5.56 -10.94 -6.06
CA ILE A 52 -6.92 -10.38 -5.99
C ILE A 52 -7.96 -11.40 -6.44
N ILE A 53 -7.72 -12.06 -7.58
CA ILE A 53 -8.61 -13.10 -8.11
C ILE A 53 -8.69 -14.29 -7.15
N ALA A 54 -7.55 -14.75 -6.63
CA ALA A 54 -7.51 -15.88 -5.69
C ALA A 54 -8.19 -15.58 -4.35
N ALA A 55 -8.12 -14.32 -3.88
CA ALA A 55 -8.73 -13.90 -2.63
C ALA A 55 -10.21 -13.51 -2.77
N ARG A 56 -10.75 -13.44 -4.01
CA ARG A 56 -12.11 -12.98 -4.27
C ARG A 56 -13.14 -13.93 -3.66
N LEU A 57 -14.09 -13.37 -2.92
CA LEU A 57 -15.22 -14.08 -2.34
C LEU A 57 -16.34 -14.24 -3.38
N SER A 58 -17.16 -15.28 -3.23
CA SER A 58 -18.32 -15.51 -4.09
C SER A 58 -19.38 -14.41 -4.02
N THR A 59 -19.38 -13.63 -2.94
CA THR A 59 -20.27 -12.47 -2.73
C THR A 59 -19.74 -11.18 -3.34
N GLU A 60 -18.49 -11.15 -3.83
CA GLU A 60 -17.89 -9.96 -4.44
C GLU A 60 -18.19 -9.95 -5.95
N ALA A 61 -18.80 -8.87 -6.44
CA ALA A 61 -19.24 -8.78 -7.84
C ALA A 61 -18.07 -8.64 -8.84
N ASP A 62 -16.94 -8.13 -8.40
CA ASP A 62 -15.75 -7.89 -9.21
C ASP A 62 -14.47 -7.87 -8.37
N ASP A 63 -13.34 -7.78 -9.07
CA ASP A 63 -12.00 -7.75 -8.48
C ASP A 63 -11.73 -6.44 -7.69
N ASN A 64 -12.46 -5.35 -7.95
CA ASN A 64 -12.30 -4.09 -7.22
C ASN A 64 -12.84 -4.21 -5.78
N GLN A 65 -13.91 -4.96 -5.57
CA GLN A 65 -14.42 -5.24 -4.23
C GLN A 65 -13.43 -6.09 -3.42
N ALA A 66 -12.86 -7.13 -4.05
CA ALA A 66 -11.81 -7.94 -3.44
C ALA A 66 -10.58 -7.09 -3.10
N TYR A 67 -10.11 -6.26 -4.03
CA TYR A 67 -9.02 -5.30 -3.80
C TYR A 67 -9.33 -4.37 -2.63
N SER A 68 -10.52 -3.77 -2.59
CA SER A 68 -10.92 -2.83 -1.55
C SER A 68 -10.91 -3.48 -0.16
N ARG A 69 -11.36 -4.73 -0.05
CA ARG A 69 -11.29 -5.51 1.19
C ARG A 69 -9.84 -5.82 1.57
N LEU A 70 -9.02 -6.31 0.65
CA LEU A 70 -7.61 -6.60 0.89
C LEU A 70 -6.85 -5.34 1.35
N PHE A 71 -7.10 -4.21 0.70
CA PHE A 71 -6.53 -2.92 1.05
C PHE A 71 -6.97 -2.46 2.45
N ASN A 72 -8.24 -2.63 2.80
CA ASN A 72 -8.72 -2.33 4.16
C ASN A 72 -8.07 -3.22 5.21
N ASN A 73 -7.91 -4.52 4.93
CA ASN A 73 -7.21 -5.45 5.82
C ASN A 73 -5.75 -5.03 6.02
N TRP A 74 -5.06 -4.68 4.93
CA TRP A 74 -3.71 -4.17 4.97
C TRP A 74 -3.60 -2.89 5.81
N LYS A 75 -4.52 -1.95 5.59
CA LYS A 75 -4.61 -0.68 6.34
C LYS A 75 -4.75 -0.94 7.85
N ASN A 76 -5.68 -1.81 8.23
CA ASN A 76 -5.93 -2.16 9.62
C ASN A 76 -4.70 -2.84 10.25
N CYS A 77 -4.03 -3.71 9.50
CA CYS A 77 -2.78 -4.33 9.95
C CYS A 77 -1.68 -3.29 10.20
N MET A 78 -1.48 -2.33 9.29
CA MET A 78 -0.51 -1.25 9.49
C MET A 78 -0.83 -0.42 10.75
N VAL A 79 -2.11 -0.07 10.97
CA VAL A 79 -2.55 0.62 12.20
C VAL A 79 -2.25 -0.21 13.44
N ASN A 80 -2.56 -1.51 13.43
CA ASN A 80 -2.28 -2.41 14.56
C ASN A 80 -0.78 -2.57 14.83
N ARG A 81 0.08 -2.36 13.82
CA ARG A 81 1.54 -2.31 13.98
C ARG A 81 2.03 -0.95 14.50
N GLY A 82 1.15 0.01 14.72
CA GLY A 82 1.46 1.34 15.26
C GLY A 82 1.81 2.37 14.19
N TYR A 83 1.48 2.13 12.92
CA TYR A 83 1.59 3.16 11.88
C TYR A 83 0.37 4.07 11.87
N GLN A 84 0.61 5.35 11.57
CA GLN A 84 -0.42 6.35 11.38
C GLN A 84 -0.33 6.89 9.95
N TYR A 85 -1.49 7.04 9.30
CA TYR A 85 -1.55 7.66 7.99
C TYR A 85 -1.53 9.19 8.13
N VAL A 86 -0.54 9.83 7.53
CA VAL A 86 -0.31 11.27 7.54
C VAL A 86 -0.12 11.72 6.08
N PRO A 87 -1.20 12.14 5.39
CA PRO A 87 -1.16 12.58 4.00
C PRO A 87 -0.39 13.89 3.79
#